data_AF-A0A5J4TXW4-F1
#
_entry.id   AF-A0A5J4TXW4-F1
#
_cell.length_a   1.000
_cell.length_b   1.000
_cell.length_c   1.000
_cell.angle_alpha   90.00
_cell.angle_beta   90.00
_cell.angle_gamma   90.00
#
_symmetry.space_group_name_H-M   'P 1'
#
loop_
_entity.id
_entity.type
_entity.pdbx_description
1 polymer ?
#
loop_
_entity_poly.entity_id
_entity_poly.type
_entity_poly.pdbx_seq_one_letter_code
_entity_poly.pdbx_strand_id
1 'polypeptide(L)'
;GTSHEQEVSVCYSVMDKNEIFIDERNILHSSWQRQTHEGVVRFIANPDDDHPINPNIKCGSTSNPCDELTSLFQYLSSEPDSIDGSTGRAETIVFGEGKFNLPFIDLSLTRSSIVNIVGCQQEYTELSAKPNVHNLMIQGQLNQNIVLERLCLTISVSAPLVGLIDIKGVNAGLVMQDMKVQGYQEASPYNTMFDIEFIFRIEGFALMKDVIIEHIYLQKGSILQVVGLRRSAEDARMEWLGKTSIGFHDCKFDDITSNETALITLKEKILSTDNSFEINEINHNKKQMQNVDMTTKFIIQGTQFSRCASSLNIVDQQTKGGLIHMNNKKVRLEILNSEFRNIAMKSRNMIYLGWSRKETVQNPINILRIINTILLNCSSAIPEMRILSPPAESLNSKLQNFNFATEENIADVTNELYDDGASIFDNLYRYGLIYIDNQNFKDSQIISTSKIDVMSLFAAGCHCAVGSALSIKGLTLKLTESVFIDPLCYGNIIYLNQTQSTITDCYFKGYNGTYVDFATIPVIDEDDDEEEEEQIDDVTEDIVQEEIINVLCPSNPSFYSSAQHSLVFSSG
;
A
#
# COMPACT_ATOMS: atom_id res chain seq x y z
N GLY A 1 23.14 -13.58 14.99
CA GLY A 1 24.49 -13.17 15.40
C GLY A 1 25.23 -12.82 14.15
N THR A 2 25.43 -11.54 13.90
CA THR A 2 26.14 -11.02 12.74
C THR A 2 27.63 -11.02 13.05
N SER A 3 28.46 -11.58 12.16
CA SER A 3 29.92 -11.50 12.31
C SER A 3 30.38 -10.12 11.87
N HIS A 4 31.38 -9.58 12.56
CA HIS A 4 31.99 -8.26 12.33
C HIS A 4 32.47 -8.02 10.88
N GLU A 5 32.57 -9.05 10.04
CA GLU A 5 32.88 -8.94 8.60
C GLU A 5 31.63 -8.60 7.73
N GLN A 6 30.42 -8.59 8.29
CA GLN A 6 29.16 -8.37 7.56
C GLN A 6 28.74 -6.89 7.46
N GLU A 7 29.47 -5.97 8.08
CA GLU A 7 29.17 -4.53 8.12
C GLU A 7 30.19 -3.69 7.32
N VAL A 8 30.84 -4.27 6.32
CA VAL A 8 31.75 -3.50 5.45
C VAL A 8 30.92 -2.79 4.37
N SER A 9 30.57 -1.54 4.62
CA SER A 9 30.09 -0.60 3.60
C SER A 9 31.25 -0.28 2.67
N VAL A 10 31.27 -0.84 1.47
CA VAL A 10 32.29 -0.51 0.46
C VAL A 10 31.73 0.60 -0.42
N CYS A 11 32.13 1.84 -0.13
CA CYS A 11 32.09 2.92 -1.12
C CYS A 11 33.34 2.78 -2.01
N TYR A 12 33.15 2.88 -3.32
CA TYR A 12 34.26 2.83 -4.27
C TYR A 12 34.56 4.26 -4.71
N SER A 13 35.63 4.87 -4.19
CA SER A 13 36.24 6.00 -4.90
C SER A 13 37.07 5.44 -6.05
N VAL A 14 36.78 5.90 -7.26
CA VAL A 14 37.55 5.48 -8.43
C VAL A 14 38.88 6.23 -8.34
N MET A 15 40.00 5.49 -8.30
CA MET A 15 41.35 6.03 -8.55
C MET A 15 41.93 7.08 -7.58
N ASP A 16 41.62 7.03 -6.29
CA ASP A 16 42.35 7.84 -5.31
C ASP A 16 43.85 7.42 -5.27
N LYS A 17 44.77 8.39 -5.33
CA LYS A 17 46.23 8.15 -5.53
C LYS A 17 46.95 7.47 -4.36
N ASN A 18 46.22 7.10 -3.31
CA ASN A 18 46.69 6.21 -2.25
C ASN A 18 45.71 5.05 -2.12
N GLU A 19 46.16 3.88 -2.58
CA GLU A 19 45.51 2.56 -2.54
C GLU A 19 44.25 2.48 -1.65
N ILE A 20 43.08 2.43 -2.29
CA ILE A 20 41.89 1.86 -1.64
C ILE A 20 42.09 0.34 -1.68
N PHE A 21 42.47 -0.23 -0.54
CA PHE A 21 42.60 -1.67 -0.38
C PHE A 21 41.19 -2.29 -0.34
N ILE A 22 40.63 -2.54 -1.52
CA ILE A 22 39.48 -3.44 -1.65
C ILE A 22 40.09 -4.83 -1.58
N ASP A 23 39.94 -5.50 -0.44
CA ASP A 23 40.18 -6.94 -0.41
C ASP A 23 39.27 -7.56 -1.45
N GLU A 24 39.83 -8.20 -2.47
CA GLU A 24 39.08 -8.84 -3.57
C GLU A 24 38.04 -9.86 -3.02
N ARG A 25 38.30 -10.41 -1.82
CA ARG A 25 37.34 -11.23 -1.07
C ARG A 25 36.11 -10.47 -0.56
N ASN A 26 36.19 -9.15 -0.44
CA ASN A 26 35.10 -8.24 -0.03
C ASN A 26 34.34 -7.65 -1.24
N ILE A 27 34.82 -7.83 -2.47
CA ILE A 27 34.02 -7.52 -3.69
C ILE A 27 32.80 -8.43 -3.75
N LEU A 28 32.92 -9.64 -3.17
CA LEU A 28 31.81 -10.53 -2.88
C LEU A 28 30.92 -9.92 -1.81
N HIS A 29 30.00 -9.07 -2.25
CA HIS A 29 29.02 -8.42 -1.41
C HIS A 29 28.20 -9.47 -0.67
N SER A 30 27.86 -9.23 0.60
CA SER A 30 26.82 -9.96 1.32
C SER A 30 25.45 -9.58 0.74
N SER A 31 25.20 -9.95 -0.51
CA SER A 31 23.95 -9.66 -1.20
C SER A 31 22.89 -10.71 -0.86
N TRP A 32 21.66 -10.44 -1.30
CA TRP A 32 20.57 -11.39 -1.28
C TRP A 32 20.86 -12.69 -2.04
N GLN A 33 21.88 -12.68 -2.91
CA GLN A 33 22.48 -13.83 -3.56
C GLN A 33 23.98 -13.97 -3.22
N ARG A 34 24.49 -15.19 -3.20
CA ARG A 34 25.94 -15.42 -3.07
C ARG A 34 26.62 -15.14 -4.40
N GLN A 35 27.46 -14.10 -4.45
CA GLN A 35 28.33 -13.89 -5.60
C GLN A 35 29.45 -14.93 -5.61
N THR A 36 29.77 -15.46 -6.79
CA THR A 36 30.79 -16.51 -6.96
C THR A 36 31.95 -16.09 -7.83
N HIS A 37 31.79 -15.03 -8.64
CA HIS A 37 32.80 -14.53 -9.56
C HIS A 37 32.79 -12.99 -9.56
N GLU A 38 33.96 -12.37 -9.63
CA GLU A 38 34.07 -10.90 -9.78
C GLU A 38 33.66 -10.43 -11.18
N GLY A 39 33.84 -11.29 -12.18
CA GLY A 39 33.51 -11.03 -13.58
C GLY A 39 32.01 -10.87 -13.87
N VAL A 40 31.13 -10.91 -12.87
CA VAL A 40 29.70 -10.58 -12.98
C VAL A 40 29.31 -9.31 -12.20
N VAL A 41 30.28 -8.65 -11.56
CA VAL A 41 30.13 -7.33 -10.93
C VAL A 41 30.55 -6.26 -11.93
N ARG A 42 29.75 -5.20 -12.08
CA ARG A 42 29.96 -4.12 -13.04
C ARG A 42 29.83 -2.77 -12.37
N PHE A 43 30.67 -1.82 -12.77
CA PHE A 43 30.75 -0.49 -12.13
C PHE A 43 30.31 0.62 -13.08
N ILE A 44 29.54 1.57 -12.55
CA ILE A 44 29.08 2.78 -13.23
C ILE A 44 29.46 3.99 -12.38
N ALA A 45 30.10 4.99 -12.98
CA ALA A 45 30.50 6.20 -12.29
C ALA A 45 30.49 7.40 -13.23
N ASN A 46 30.29 8.59 -12.67
CA ASN A 46 30.47 9.83 -13.41
C ASN A 46 31.98 10.07 -13.63
N PRO A 47 32.42 10.41 -14.86
CA PRO A 47 33.79 10.81 -15.08
C PRO A 47 34.07 12.16 -14.40
N ASP A 48 35.27 12.32 -13.85
CA ASP A 48 35.76 13.60 -13.34
C ASP A 48 37.18 13.90 -13.86
N ASP A 49 37.72 15.07 -13.50
CA ASP A 49 39.02 15.55 -13.98
C ASP A 49 40.20 14.67 -13.51
N ASP A 50 40.07 14.01 -12.35
CA ASP A 50 41.08 13.15 -11.77
C ASP A 50 40.93 11.68 -12.24
N HIS A 51 39.72 11.30 -12.69
CA HIS A 51 39.31 9.95 -13.04
C HIS A 51 38.60 9.90 -14.41
N PRO A 52 39.30 10.22 -15.51
CA PRO A 52 38.71 10.18 -16.85
C PRO A 52 38.42 8.75 -17.29
N ILE A 53 37.22 8.51 -17.83
CA ILE A 53 36.85 7.22 -18.42
C ILE A 53 37.57 7.06 -19.76
N ASN A 54 38.26 5.95 -19.97
CA ASN A 54 38.94 5.68 -21.22
C ASN A 54 38.01 4.93 -22.19
N PRO A 55 37.53 5.58 -23.28
CA PRO A 55 36.59 4.96 -24.20
C PRO A 55 37.21 3.82 -25.04
N ASN A 56 38.54 3.71 -25.07
CA ASN A 56 39.24 2.64 -25.80
C ASN A 56 39.44 1.38 -24.97
N ILE A 57 39.12 1.44 -23.67
CA ILE A 57 39.23 0.30 -22.75
C ILE A 57 37.82 -0.16 -22.40
N LYS A 58 37.70 -1.48 -22.23
CA LYS A 58 36.47 -2.14 -21.77
C LYS A 58 36.01 -1.49 -20.45
N CYS A 59 34.80 -0.96 -20.43
CA CYS A 59 34.25 -0.33 -19.24
C CYS A 59 33.57 -1.36 -18.32
N GLY A 60 33.25 -0.94 -17.10
CA GLY A 60 32.52 -1.77 -16.12
C GLY A 60 33.42 -2.46 -15.11
N SER A 61 34.71 -2.10 -15.05
CA SER A 61 35.64 -2.52 -14.00
C SER A 61 35.85 -1.39 -12.98
N THR A 62 36.42 -1.68 -11.82
CA THR A 62 36.78 -0.66 -10.82
C THR A 62 37.77 0.38 -11.37
N SER A 63 38.73 -0.05 -12.20
CA SER A 63 39.74 0.81 -12.82
C SER A 63 39.24 1.62 -14.03
N ASN A 64 38.13 1.21 -14.63
CA ASN A 64 37.52 1.87 -15.78
C ASN A 64 36.01 1.58 -15.74
N PRO A 65 35.24 2.30 -14.92
CA PRO A 65 33.79 2.15 -14.84
C PRO A 65 33.14 2.60 -16.15
N CYS A 66 31.90 2.15 -16.39
CA CYS A 66 31.10 2.72 -17.47
C CYS A 66 30.54 4.08 -17.05
N ASP A 67 30.40 4.98 -18.01
CA ASP A 67 29.76 6.29 -17.83
C ASP A 67 28.22 6.16 -17.75
N GLU A 68 27.66 5.26 -18.55
CA GLU A 68 26.23 4.99 -18.61
C GLU A 68 25.91 3.48 -18.62
N LEU A 69 24.70 3.12 -18.17
CA LEU A 69 24.17 1.75 -18.30
C LEU A 69 24.12 1.27 -19.76
N THR A 70 23.87 2.18 -20.70
CA THR A 70 23.83 1.87 -22.13
C THR A 70 25.18 1.34 -22.62
N SER A 71 26.28 1.99 -22.22
CA SER A 71 27.66 1.58 -22.53
C SER A 71 27.94 0.19 -21.97
N LEU A 72 27.49 -0.07 -20.74
CA LEU A 72 27.60 -1.38 -20.11
C LEU A 72 26.86 -2.47 -20.91
N PHE A 73 25.61 -2.22 -21.32
CA PHE A 73 24.82 -3.22 -22.06
C PHE A 73 25.35 -3.48 -23.46
N GLN A 74 25.87 -2.46 -24.15
CA GLN A 74 26.56 -2.66 -25.43
C GLN A 74 27.78 -3.57 -25.26
N TYR A 75 28.53 -3.35 -24.18
CA TYR A 75 29.69 -4.15 -23.86
C TYR A 75 29.32 -5.61 -23.52
N LEU A 76 28.35 -5.83 -22.63
CA LEU A 76 27.83 -7.18 -22.30
C LEU A 76 27.30 -7.90 -23.54
N SER A 77 26.68 -7.17 -24.48
CA SER A 77 26.18 -7.75 -25.73
C SER A 77 27.31 -8.36 -26.58
N SER A 78 28.50 -7.76 -26.53
CA SER A 78 29.69 -8.21 -27.25
C SER A 78 30.51 -9.28 -26.51
N GLU A 79 30.25 -9.46 -25.21
CA GLU A 79 30.97 -10.40 -24.36
C GLU A 79 30.31 -11.81 -24.46
N PRO A 80 31.09 -12.87 -24.74
CA PRO A 80 30.56 -14.22 -24.74
C PRO A 80 30.26 -14.69 -23.31
N ASP A 81 29.13 -15.37 -23.15
CA ASP A 81 28.78 -16.04 -21.90
C ASP A 81 29.74 -17.21 -21.68
N SER A 82 30.43 -17.21 -20.54
CA SER A 82 31.31 -18.32 -20.18
C SER A 82 30.50 -19.49 -19.60
N ILE A 83 31.01 -20.71 -19.78
CA ILE A 83 30.35 -21.95 -19.31
C ILE A 83 30.25 -21.98 -17.78
N ASP A 84 31.24 -21.44 -17.09
CA ASP A 84 31.28 -21.31 -15.62
C ASP A 84 30.44 -20.13 -15.10
N GLY A 85 29.96 -19.27 -16.01
CA GLY A 85 29.19 -18.09 -15.69
C GLY A 85 29.98 -16.91 -15.13
N SER A 86 31.30 -16.93 -15.22
CA SER A 86 32.16 -15.83 -14.80
C SER A 86 32.09 -14.58 -15.70
N THR A 87 31.65 -14.67 -16.96
CA THR A 87 31.60 -13.53 -17.92
C THR A 87 30.33 -13.49 -18.75
N GLY A 88 30.09 -12.37 -19.45
CA GLY A 88 28.98 -12.19 -20.39
C GLY A 88 27.66 -11.74 -19.76
N ARG A 89 27.61 -11.59 -18.44
CA ARG A 89 26.44 -11.14 -17.69
C ARG A 89 26.79 -10.17 -16.57
N ALA A 90 25.77 -9.50 -16.04
CA ALA A 90 25.87 -8.67 -14.86
C ALA A 90 24.87 -9.15 -13.78
N GLU A 91 25.40 -9.65 -12.67
CA GLU A 91 24.61 -10.02 -11.49
C GLU A 91 24.55 -8.86 -10.49
N THR A 92 25.53 -7.96 -10.52
CA THR A 92 25.57 -6.79 -9.64
C THR A 92 26.13 -5.59 -10.37
N ILE A 93 25.39 -4.49 -10.30
CA ILE A 93 25.74 -3.20 -10.88
C ILE A 93 25.93 -2.23 -9.73
N VAL A 94 27.15 -1.74 -9.57
CA VAL A 94 27.54 -0.80 -8.54
C VAL A 94 27.62 0.59 -9.14
N PHE A 95 26.82 1.51 -8.61
CA PHE A 95 26.88 2.93 -8.92
C PHE A 95 27.81 3.61 -7.92
N GLY A 96 28.74 4.41 -8.43
CA GLY A 96 29.56 5.32 -7.63
C GLY A 96 28.76 6.48 -7.06
N GLU A 97 29.47 7.41 -6.43
CA GLU A 97 28.89 8.65 -5.94
C GLU A 97 28.42 9.56 -7.09
N GLY A 98 27.36 10.31 -6.86
CA GLY A 98 26.80 11.29 -7.78
C GLY A 98 25.36 11.02 -8.18
N LYS A 99 24.89 11.84 -9.13
CA LYS A 99 23.53 11.79 -9.67
C LYS A 99 23.55 11.18 -11.06
N PHE A 100 22.67 10.22 -11.32
CA PHE A 100 22.59 9.50 -12.58
C PHE A 100 21.19 9.66 -13.16
N ASN A 101 21.11 10.27 -14.34
CA ASN A 101 19.86 10.44 -15.07
C ASN A 101 19.73 9.32 -16.11
N LEU A 102 18.97 8.28 -15.75
CA LEU A 102 18.87 7.04 -16.48
C LEU A 102 17.84 7.13 -17.61
N PRO A 103 18.16 6.66 -18.83
CA PRO A 103 17.13 6.36 -19.83
C PRO A 103 16.28 5.16 -19.38
N PHE A 104 15.35 4.70 -20.23
CA PHE A 104 14.69 3.42 -20.02
C PHE A 104 15.72 2.27 -19.95
N ILE A 105 15.65 1.45 -18.90
CA ILE A 105 16.56 0.35 -18.61
C ILE A 105 15.80 -0.97 -18.70
N ASP A 106 16.16 -1.81 -19.67
CA ASP A 106 15.73 -3.20 -19.75
C ASP A 106 16.79 -4.11 -19.13
N LEU A 107 16.49 -4.64 -17.94
CA LEU A 107 17.40 -5.54 -17.22
C LEU A 107 17.50 -6.93 -17.84
N SER A 108 16.73 -7.27 -18.87
CA SER A 108 16.97 -8.49 -19.67
C SER A 108 18.36 -8.48 -20.30
N LEU A 109 18.90 -7.29 -20.60
CA LEU A 109 20.23 -7.08 -21.18
C LEU A 109 21.37 -7.47 -20.23
N THR A 110 21.09 -7.64 -18.94
CA THR A 110 22.07 -8.13 -17.96
C THR A 110 22.36 -9.63 -18.09
N ARG A 111 21.49 -10.38 -18.79
CA ARG A 111 21.53 -11.85 -18.89
C ARG A 111 21.58 -12.57 -17.55
N SER A 112 21.01 -11.97 -16.49
CA SER A 112 20.97 -12.54 -15.14
C SER A 112 19.53 -12.75 -14.64
N SER A 113 19.28 -13.83 -13.90
CA SER A 113 18.00 -14.05 -13.22
C SER A 113 17.80 -13.16 -11.98
N ILE A 114 18.89 -12.62 -11.42
CA ILE A 114 18.86 -11.68 -10.30
C ILE A 114 19.84 -10.55 -10.57
N VAL A 115 19.39 -9.32 -10.41
CA VAL A 115 20.23 -8.14 -10.57
C VAL A 115 20.21 -7.34 -9.27
N ASN A 116 21.38 -7.23 -8.64
CA ASN A 116 21.58 -6.26 -7.56
C ASN A 116 22.02 -4.94 -8.16
N ILE A 117 21.35 -3.85 -7.80
CA ILE A 117 21.75 -2.48 -8.10
C ILE A 117 22.08 -1.80 -6.79
N VAL A 118 23.33 -1.38 -6.65
CA VAL A 118 23.92 -0.98 -5.36
C VAL A 118 24.55 0.39 -5.50
N GLY A 119 24.28 1.31 -4.57
CA GLY A 119 24.94 2.61 -4.50
C GLY A 119 25.94 2.74 -3.33
N CYS A 120 26.47 3.95 -3.19
CA CYS A 120 27.39 4.38 -2.13
C CYS A 120 26.68 4.98 -0.91
N GLN A 121 25.42 4.61 -0.64
CA GLN A 121 24.47 5.14 0.35
C GLN A 121 23.42 6.10 -0.24
N GLN A 122 22.29 6.20 0.47
CA GLN A 122 21.12 6.99 0.07
C GLN A 122 21.36 8.51 -0.06
N GLU A 123 22.45 9.04 0.49
CA GLU A 123 22.81 10.46 0.38
C GLU A 123 23.80 10.76 -0.75
N TYR A 124 24.53 9.74 -1.23
CA TYR A 124 25.64 9.92 -2.16
C TYR A 124 25.33 9.42 -3.58
N THR A 125 24.47 8.41 -3.73
CA THR A 125 24.09 7.88 -5.04
C THR A 125 22.61 8.14 -5.30
N GLU A 126 22.31 8.99 -6.29
CA GLU A 126 20.94 9.34 -6.68
C GLU A 126 20.66 8.85 -8.12
N LEU A 127 19.59 8.09 -8.31
CA LEU A 127 19.13 7.66 -9.63
C LEU A 127 17.79 8.33 -9.95
N SER A 128 17.70 8.97 -11.11
CA SER A 128 16.47 9.60 -11.60
C SER A 128 16.20 9.20 -13.05
N ALA A 129 14.94 9.29 -13.48
CA ALA A 129 14.56 8.90 -14.84
C ALA A 129 14.60 10.07 -15.84
N LYS A 130 15.00 9.77 -17.08
CA LYS A 130 14.77 10.60 -18.27
C LYS A 130 13.39 10.27 -18.87
N PRO A 131 12.69 11.25 -19.47
CA PRO A 131 11.45 10.98 -20.19
C PRO A 131 11.67 9.97 -21.31
N ASN A 132 10.78 9.01 -21.42
CA ASN A 132 10.88 7.91 -22.38
C ASN A 132 9.49 7.40 -22.79
N VAL A 133 9.41 6.69 -23.92
CA VAL A 133 8.14 6.23 -24.51
C VAL A 133 7.46 5.11 -23.71
N HIS A 134 8.17 4.47 -22.78
CA HIS A 134 7.63 3.40 -21.95
C HIS A 134 7.01 3.92 -20.65
N ASN A 135 7.21 5.21 -20.32
CA ASN A 135 6.83 5.80 -19.05
C ASN A 135 7.35 5.00 -17.84
N LEU A 136 8.56 4.43 -17.97
CA LEU A 136 9.17 3.57 -16.95
C LEU A 136 10.69 3.76 -16.92
N MET A 137 11.31 3.70 -15.75
CA MET A 137 12.77 3.77 -15.61
C MET A 137 13.41 2.39 -15.74
N ILE A 138 13.01 1.40 -14.92
CA ILE A 138 13.60 0.06 -14.89
C ILE A 138 12.54 -1.00 -15.14
N GLN A 139 12.82 -1.88 -16.10
CA GLN A 139 12.01 -3.07 -16.36
C GLN A 139 12.82 -4.34 -16.12
N GLY A 140 12.25 -5.27 -15.33
CA GLY A 140 12.78 -6.62 -15.18
C GLY A 140 12.34 -7.56 -16.29
N GLN A 141 13.17 -8.55 -16.64
CA GLN A 141 12.73 -9.68 -17.46
C GLN A 141 11.74 -10.58 -16.69
N LEU A 142 11.05 -11.47 -17.40
CA LEU A 142 10.11 -12.41 -16.80
C LEU A 142 10.81 -13.26 -15.71
N ASN A 143 10.25 -13.29 -14.50
CA ASN A 143 10.76 -14.03 -13.34
C ASN A 143 12.16 -13.56 -12.84
N GLN A 144 12.57 -12.33 -13.16
CA GLN A 144 13.80 -11.72 -12.66
C GLN A 144 13.59 -11.10 -11.28
N ASN A 145 14.50 -11.34 -10.35
CA ASN A 145 14.51 -10.63 -9.09
C ASN A 145 15.38 -9.38 -9.21
N ILE A 146 14.90 -8.26 -8.68
CA ILE A 146 15.66 -7.01 -8.59
C ILE A 146 15.90 -6.71 -7.13
N VAL A 147 17.14 -6.39 -6.80
CA VAL A 147 17.55 -5.98 -5.46
C VAL A 147 18.15 -4.59 -5.57
N LEU A 148 17.66 -3.65 -4.77
CA LEU A 148 18.13 -2.28 -4.69
C LEU A 148 18.66 -1.99 -3.30
N GLU A 149 19.90 -1.50 -3.21
CA GLU A 149 20.57 -1.28 -1.93
C GLU A 149 21.32 0.05 -1.92
N ARG A 150 21.25 0.79 -0.81
CA ARG A 150 22.15 1.92 -0.52
C ARG A 150 22.16 3.01 -1.58
N LEU A 151 20.99 3.46 -2.01
CA LEU A 151 20.85 4.53 -3.00
C LEU A 151 19.56 5.32 -2.80
N CYS A 152 19.43 6.44 -3.48
CA CYS A 152 18.19 7.21 -3.57
C CYS A 152 17.59 7.08 -4.97
N LEU A 153 16.30 6.75 -5.06
CA LEU A 153 15.54 6.90 -6.30
C LEU A 153 14.73 8.19 -6.24
N THR A 154 14.85 9.05 -7.26
CA THR A 154 14.13 10.32 -7.32
C THR A 154 13.16 10.38 -8.50
N ILE A 155 11.94 10.84 -8.21
CA ILE A 155 10.99 11.19 -9.26
C ILE A 155 11.38 12.56 -9.81
N SER A 156 11.64 12.63 -11.11
CA SER A 156 12.19 13.83 -11.74
C SER A 156 11.13 14.67 -12.43
N VAL A 157 11.20 15.98 -12.21
CA VAL A 157 10.40 16.99 -12.91
C VAL A 157 10.58 16.96 -14.43
N SER A 158 11.73 16.49 -14.92
CA SER A 158 11.95 16.33 -16.36
C SER A 158 11.23 15.13 -16.96
N ALA A 159 10.72 14.21 -16.12
CA ALA A 159 10.10 12.96 -16.51
C ALA A 159 8.80 12.70 -15.73
N PRO A 160 7.81 13.61 -15.82
CA PRO A 160 6.66 13.62 -14.90
C PRO A 160 5.70 12.44 -15.04
N LEU A 161 5.82 11.65 -16.12
CA LEU A 161 4.99 10.48 -16.41
C LEU A 161 5.68 9.15 -16.09
N VAL A 162 6.95 9.19 -15.69
CA VAL A 162 7.80 7.99 -15.64
C VAL A 162 7.75 7.33 -14.25
N GLY A 163 7.24 6.10 -14.20
CA GLY A 163 7.34 5.23 -13.03
C GLY A 163 8.75 4.67 -12.83
N LEU A 164 9.05 4.10 -11.66
CA LEU A 164 10.42 3.68 -11.35
C LEU A 164 10.69 2.23 -11.76
N ILE A 165 9.84 1.28 -11.36
CA ILE A 165 10.14 -0.15 -11.53
C ILE A 165 8.90 -0.96 -11.91
N ASP A 166 9.04 -1.81 -12.94
CA ASP A 166 8.05 -2.83 -13.33
C ASP A 166 8.70 -4.21 -13.41
N ILE A 167 8.19 -5.16 -12.62
CA ILE A 167 8.66 -6.55 -12.57
C ILE A 167 7.51 -7.49 -12.91
N LYS A 168 7.77 -8.48 -13.78
CA LYS A 168 6.76 -9.42 -14.28
C LYS A 168 7.15 -10.87 -13.97
N GLY A 169 6.13 -11.70 -13.74
CA GLY A 169 6.28 -13.13 -13.50
C GLY A 169 6.10 -13.54 -12.03
N VAL A 170 5.46 -14.69 -11.82
CA VAL A 170 5.06 -15.17 -10.49
C VAL A 170 6.22 -15.57 -9.58
N ASN A 171 7.41 -15.79 -10.14
CA ASN A 171 8.64 -16.11 -9.41
C ASN A 171 9.61 -14.92 -9.36
N ALA A 172 9.14 -13.73 -9.72
CA ALA A 172 9.91 -12.50 -9.64
C ALA A 172 9.73 -11.84 -8.27
N GLY A 173 10.57 -10.86 -7.97
CA GLY A 173 10.37 -10.04 -6.80
C GLY A 173 11.30 -8.84 -6.71
N LEU A 174 10.87 -7.89 -5.89
CA LEU A 174 11.61 -6.68 -5.58
C LEU A 174 12.08 -6.74 -4.13
N VAL A 175 13.37 -6.52 -3.93
CA VAL A 175 13.94 -6.25 -2.62
C VAL A 175 14.54 -4.85 -2.60
N MET A 176 14.18 -4.08 -1.59
CA MET A 176 14.69 -2.73 -1.35
C MET A 176 15.24 -2.69 0.07
N GLN A 177 16.49 -2.27 0.22
CA GLN A 177 17.16 -2.24 1.51
C GLN A 177 18.01 -1.00 1.70
N ASP A 178 17.88 -0.35 2.87
CA ASP A 178 18.72 0.79 3.26
C ASP A 178 18.76 1.87 2.18
N MET A 179 17.57 2.36 1.82
CA MET A 179 17.43 3.22 0.65
C MET A 179 16.32 4.25 0.79
N LYS A 180 16.40 5.29 -0.05
CA LYS A 180 15.42 6.37 -0.10
C LYS A 180 14.69 6.40 -1.43
N VAL A 181 13.40 6.75 -1.40
CA VAL A 181 12.59 7.09 -2.57
C VAL A 181 12.01 8.48 -2.30
N GLN A 182 12.30 9.44 -3.17
CA GLN A 182 11.97 10.83 -2.92
C GLN A 182 11.28 11.47 -4.13
N GLY A 183 10.21 12.22 -3.88
CA GLY A 183 9.64 13.11 -4.89
C GLY A 183 10.35 14.46 -4.97
N TYR A 184 9.76 15.40 -5.70
CA TYR A 184 10.33 16.73 -5.88
C TYR A 184 10.05 17.63 -4.66
N GLN A 185 11.10 18.18 -4.05
CA GLN A 185 11.00 18.94 -2.79
C GLN A 185 10.20 20.24 -2.91
N GLU A 186 10.16 20.87 -4.08
CA GLU A 186 9.39 22.10 -4.29
C GLU A 186 7.95 21.81 -4.78
N ALA A 187 7.60 20.54 -4.98
CA ALA A 187 6.22 20.14 -5.24
C ALA A 187 5.40 20.12 -3.95
N SER A 188 4.10 20.26 -4.15
CA SER A 188 3.05 20.18 -3.15
C SER A 188 1.85 19.45 -3.76
N PRO A 189 0.86 19.05 -2.95
CA PRO A 189 -0.37 18.47 -3.46
C PRO A 189 -1.10 19.33 -4.49
N TYR A 190 -0.92 20.66 -4.48
CA TYR A 190 -1.66 21.60 -5.32
C TYR A 190 -0.98 21.95 -6.65
N ASN A 191 0.33 21.75 -6.75
CA ASN A 191 1.13 22.13 -7.92
C ASN A 191 1.94 20.97 -8.51
N THR A 192 1.76 19.75 -8.00
CA THR A 192 2.41 18.58 -8.58
C THR A 192 1.98 18.40 -10.03
N MET A 193 2.93 17.97 -10.86
CA MET A 193 2.72 17.63 -12.27
C MET A 193 2.94 16.14 -12.55
N PHE A 194 3.14 15.33 -11.50
CA PHE A 194 3.42 13.91 -11.63
C PHE A 194 2.15 13.12 -11.93
N ASP A 195 2.00 12.65 -13.17
CA ASP A 195 0.91 11.77 -13.61
C ASP A 195 1.51 10.39 -13.95
N ILE A 196 1.84 9.65 -12.89
CA ILE A 196 2.60 8.40 -12.96
C ILE A 196 1.67 7.27 -12.58
N GLU A 197 1.41 6.31 -13.46
CA GLU A 197 0.48 5.20 -13.16
C GLU A 197 0.83 4.44 -11.86
N PHE A 198 2.12 4.16 -11.66
CA PHE A 198 2.66 3.56 -10.45
C PHE A 198 4.14 3.91 -10.28
N ILE A 199 4.60 4.00 -9.04
CA ILE A 199 6.05 4.09 -8.77
C ILE A 199 6.67 2.70 -8.87
N PHE A 200 6.06 1.71 -8.21
CA PHE A 200 6.50 0.33 -8.21
C PHE A 200 5.34 -0.61 -8.58
N ARG A 201 5.53 -1.40 -9.65
CA ARG A 201 4.63 -2.51 -10.01
C ARG A 201 5.39 -3.83 -9.99
N ILE A 202 4.91 -4.76 -9.20
CA ILE A 202 5.56 -6.06 -9.00
C ILE A 202 4.53 -7.17 -9.18
N GLU A 203 4.81 -8.07 -10.10
CA GLU A 203 4.25 -9.42 -10.05
C GLU A 203 5.19 -10.34 -9.26
N GLY A 204 4.68 -11.04 -8.24
CA GLY A 204 5.45 -11.90 -7.34
C GLY A 204 5.48 -11.39 -5.91
N PHE A 205 6.67 -11.05 -5.39
CA PHE A 205 6.82 -10.58 -4.00
C PHE A 205 7.55 -9.23 -3.89
N ALA A 206 7.25 -8.49 -2.83
CA ALA A 206 7.96 -7.27 -2.46
C ALA A 206 8.46 -7.38 -1.01
N LEU A 207 9.71 -6.98 -0.80
CA LEU A 207 10.34 -6.87 0.51
C LEU A 207 11.04 -5.51 0.61
N MET A 208 10.66 -4.72 1.60
CA MET A 208 11.29 -3.44 1.91
C MET A 208 11.83 -3.50 3.33
N LYS A 209 13.09 -3.13 3.51
CA LYS A 209 13.75 -3.08 4.81
C LYS A 209 14.52 -1.76 4.95
N ASP A 210 14.28 -1.00 6.01
CA ASP A 210 14.95 0.29 6.24
C ASP A 210 14.80 1.23 5.02
N VAL A 211 13.58 1.29 4.45
CA VAL A 211 13.26 2.11 3.27
C VAL A 211 12.49 3.36 3.68
N ILE A 212 12.95 4.53 3.21
CA ILE A 212 12.27 5.81 3.41
C ILE A 212 11.63 6.25 2.08
N ILE A 213 10.32 6.37 2.05
CA ILE A 213 9.54 6.90 0.92
C ILE A 213 8.93 8.23 1.38
N GLU A 214 9.36 9.35 0.77
CA GLU A 214 8.92 10.67 1.24
C GLU A 214 8.74 11.75 0.16
N HIS A 215 7.89 12.73 0.48
CA HIS A 215 7.61 13.91 -0.34
C HIS A 215 7.11 13.56 -1.75
N ILE A 216 6.16 12.64 -1.84
CA ILE A 216 5.62 12.14 -3.11
C ILE A 216 4.22 12.69 -3.31
N TYR A 217 4.05 13.52 -4.34
CA TYR A 217 2.75 14.12 -4.67
C TYR A 217 2.39 13.72 -6.10
N LEU A 218 1.31 12.96 -6.29
CA LEU A 218 0.88 12.45 -7.59
C LEU A 218 -0.48 13.06 -7.97
N GLN A 219 -0.60 13.56 -9.20
CA GLN A 219 -1.90 13.89 -9.80
C GLN A 219 -2.72 12.64 -10.05
N LYS A 220 -2.05 11.52 -10.31
CA LYS A 220 -2.63 10.19 -10.48
C LYS A 220 -1.50 9.19 -10.25
N GLY A 221 -1.84 8.03 -9.72
CA GLY A 221 -0.88 6.95 -9.48
C GLY A 221 -0.95 6.31 -8.12
N SER A 222 -0.38 5.11 -8.03
CA SER A 222 -0.16 4.44 -6.74
C SER A 222 1.31 4.32 -6.43
N ILE A 223 1.66 4.21 -5.14
CA ILE A 223 3.05 4.01 -4.73
C ILE A 223 3.48 2.59 -5.06
N LEU A 224 2.66 1.61 -4.66
CA LEU A 224 2.99 0.20 -4.77
C LEU A 224 1.82 -0.64 -5.24
N GLN A 225 2.05 -1.40 -6.31
CA GLN A 225 1.14 -2.42 -6.80
C GLN A 225 1.82 -3.78 -6.77
N VAL A 226 1.34 -4.69 -5.92
CA VAL A 226 1.85 -6.06 -5.85
C VAL A 226 0.75 -7.04 -6.26
N VAL A 227 1.03 -7.82 -7.29
CA VAL A 227 0.15 -8.88 -7.81
C VAL A 227 0.83 -10.22 -7.63
N GLY A 228 0.09 -11.24 -7.17
CA GLY A 228 0.64 -12.60 -7.06
C GLY A 228 1.41 -12.88 -5.77
N LEU A 229 1.13 -12.14 -4.69
CA LEU A 229 1.68 -12.30 -3.33
C LEU A 229 1.96 -13.77 -2.95
N ARG A 230 3.21 -14.19 -3.05
CA ARG A 230 3.63 -15.58 -2.79
C ARG A 230 4.78 -15.66 -1.81
N ARG A 231 4.83 -16.78 -1.08
CA ARG A 231 5.96 -17.14 -0.23
C ARG A 231 7.07 -17.64 -1.13
N SER A 232 8.21 -17.00 -1.03
CA SER A 232 9.45 -17.32 -1.75
C SER A 232 10.43 -18.11 -0.89
N ALA A 233 9.96 -18.77 0.18
CA ALA A 233 10.81 -19.47 1.14
C ALA A 233 11.65 -20.62 0.52
N GLU A 234 11.43 -20.93 -0.75
CA GLU A 234 12.15 -21.94 -1.52
C GLU A 234 12.86 -21.37 -2.76
N ASP A 235 12.91 -20.04 -2.94
CA ASP A 235 13.73 -19.46 -4.00
C ASP A 235 15.21 -19.63 -3.64
N ALA A 236 15.79 -20.76 -4.05
CA ALA A 236 17.19 -21.11 -3.83
C ALA A 236 18.16 -20.08 -4.42
N ARG A 237 17.68 -19.19 -5.31
CA ARG A 237 18.47 -18.09 -5.86
C ARG A 237 18.70 -16.96 -4.85
N MET A 238 17.84 -16.81 -3.82
CA MET A 238 17.91 -15.76 -2.81
C MET A 238 18.07 -16.32 -1.39
N GLU A 239 19.33 -16.46 -0.95
CA GLU A 239 19.69 -17.15 0.31
C GLU A 239 19.05 -16.52 1.56
N TRP A 240 18.91 -15.19 1.58
CA TRP A 240 18.37 -14.44 2.72
C TRP A 240 16.84 -14.36 2.72
N LEU A 241 16.21 -14.51 1.56
CA LEU A 241 14.76 -14.47 1.41
C LEU A 241 14.09 -15.68 2.09
N GLY A 242 14.78 -16.82 2.15
CA GLY A 242 14.32 -18.00 2.91
C GLY A 242 14.17 -17.75 4.42
N LYS A 243 14.79 -16.70 4.96
CA LYS A 243 14.80 -16.37 6.40
C LYS A 243 13.89 -15.19 6.77
N THR A 244 13.40 -14.44 5.79
CA THR A 244 12.64 -13.18 6.01
C THR A 244 11.28 -13.26 5.34
N SER A 245 10.22 -12.85 6.04
CA SER A 245 8.89 -12.78 5.43
C SER A 245 8.75 -11.53 4.57
N ILE A 246 8.03 -11.64 3.46
CA ILE A 246 7.77 -10.52 2.55
C ILE A 246 6.97 -9.41 3.24
N GLY A 247 7.11 -8.17 2.78
CA GLY A 247 6.44 -6.99 3.33
C GLY A 247 7.40 -5.86 3.71
N PHE A 248 6.99 -5.03 4.67
CA PHE A 248 7.70 -3.83 5.10
C PHE A 248 8.28 -4.03 6.50
N HIS A 249 9.57 -3.76 6.64
CA HIS A 249 10.30 -3.88 7.89
C HIS A 249 11.03 -2.56 8.14
N ASP A 250 10.69 -1.90 9.24
CA ASP A 250 11.34 -0.67 9.69
C ASP A 250 11.35 0.44 8.61
N CYS A 251 10.25 0.53 7.85
CA CYS A 251 10.09 1.48 6.75
C CYS A 251 9.40 2.78 7.21
N LYS A 252 9.61 3.86 6.46
CA LYS A 252 8.92 5.14 6.65
C LYS A 252 8.23 5.57 5.36
N PHE A 253 6.94 5.84 5.41
CA PHE A 253 6.14 6.43 4.35
C PHE A 253 5.63 7.78 4.86
N ASP A 254 6.18 8.89 4.36
CA ASP A 254 5.91 10.21 4.93
C ASP A 254 5.60 11.25 3.86
N ASP A 255 4.56 12.04 4.05
CA ASP A 255 4.23 13.15 3.14
C ASP A 255 3.94 12.67 1.71
N ILE A 256 2.91 11.84 1.59
CA ILE A 256 2.51 11.19 0.33
C ILE A 256 1.09 11.61 -0.02
N THR A 257 0.86 12.19 -1.19
CA THR A 257 -0.48 12.47 -1.70
C THR A 257 -0.66 11.88 -3.08
N SER A 258 -1.81 11.28 -3.37
CA SER A 258 -2.20 10.89 -4.72
C SER A 258 -3.68 11.08 -4.95
N ASN A 259 -4.11 11.37 -6.17
CA ASN A 259 -5.53 11.35 -6.51
C ASN A 259 -6.05 9.96 -6.90
N GLU A 260 -5.39 8.88 -6.47
CA GLU A 260 -5.89 7.50 -6.61
C GLU A 260 -6.64 7.00 -5.38
N THR A 261 -7.52 6.03 -5.59
CA THR A 261 -8.32 5.46 -4.50
C THR A 261 -7.50 4.62 -3.53
N ALA A 262 -6.33 4.10 -3.95
CA ALA A 262 -5.43 3.37 -3.07
C ALA A 262 -3.94 3.65 -3.35
N LEU A 263 -3.16 3.89 -2.29
CA LEU A 263 -1.72 4.13 -2.39
C LEU A 263 -0.93 2.82 -2.51
N ILE A 264 -1.35 1.79 -1.78
CA ILE A 264 -0.74 0.45 -1.80
C ILE A 264 -1.81 -0.58 -2.12
N THR A 265 -1.60 -1.36 -3.17
CA THR A 265 -2.51 -2.44 -3.57
C THR A 265 -1.81 -3.80 -3.53
N LEU A 266 -2.43 -4.74 -2.83
CA LEU A 266 -1.93 -6.09 -2.61
C LEU A 266 -2.99 -7.08 -3.11
N LYS A 267 -2.74 -7.71 -4.27
CA LYS A 267 -3.69 -8.61 -4.93
C LYS A 267 -3.08 -10.00 -5.11
N GLU A 268 -3.83 -11.04 -4.76
CA GLU A 268 -3.49 -12.41 -5.18
C GLU A 268 -3.81 -12.60 -6.67
N LYS A 269 -2.90 -13.19 -7.44
CA LYS A 269 -3.18 -13.60 -8.83
C LYS A 269 -3.84 -14.99 -8.82
N ILE A 270 -5.06 -15.07 -9.32
CA ILE A 270 -5.71 -16.36 -9.64
C ILE A 270 -5.02 -16.89 -10.90
N LEU A 271 -4.19 -17.92 -10.77
CA LEU A 271 -3.70 -18.66 -11.93
C LEU A 271 -4.91 -19.34 -12.59
N SER A 272 -5.36 -18.86 -13.76
CA SER A 272 -6.29 -19.60 -14.60
C SER A 272 -5.56 -20.79 -15.24
N THR A 273 -6.29 -21.88 -15.45
CA THR A 273 -5.79 -23.16 -16.01
C THR A 273 -5.36 -23.09 -17.47
N ASP A 274 -5.43 -21.93 -18.13
CA ASP A 274 -5.34 -21.83 -19.58
C ASP A 274 -3.90 -21.57 -20.10
N ASN A 275 -2.96 -21.20 -19.23
CA ASN A 275 -1.55 -21.06 -19.60
C ASN A 275 -0.77 -22.36 -19.36
N SER A 276 -0.80 -23.24 -20.34
CA SER A 276 -0.14 -24.56 -20.35
C SER A 276 1.38 -24.54 -20.09
N PHE A 277 2.06 -23.41 -20.30
CA PHE A 277 3.50 -23.27 -20.02
C PHE A 277 3.82 -23.05 -18.54
N GLU A 278 2.98 -22.32 -17.78
CA GLU A 278 3.18 -22.11 -16.33
C GLU A 278 2.88 -23.39 -15.53
N ILE A 279 2.04 -24.28 -16.07
CA ILE A 279 1.62 -25.52 -15.41
C ILE A 279 2.75 -26.57 -15.41
N ASN A 280 3.65 -26.58 -16.41
CA ASN A 280 4.64 -27.65 -16.53
C ASN A 280 5.79 -27.53 -15.52
N GLU A 281 6.23 -26.32 -15.16
CA GLU A 281 7.18 -26.14 -14.04
C GLU A 281 6.51 -26.46 -12.68
N ILE A 282 5.24 -26.05 -12.51
CA ILE A 282 4.50 -26.29 -11.25
C ILE A 282 4.15 -27.79 -11.09
N ASN A 283 3.84 -28.51 -12.17
CA ASN A 283 3.48 -29.92 -12.11
C ASN A 283 4.67 -30.83 -11.80
N HIS A 284 5.90 -30.43 -12.15
CA HIS A 284 7.10 -31.16 -11.73
C HIS A 284 7.31 -31.07 -10.20
N ASN A 285 6.97 -29.92 -9.60
CA ASN A 285 7.02 -29.71 -8.15
C ASN A 285 5.81 -30.28 -7.40
N LYS A 286 4.63 -30.41 -8.05
CA LYS A 286 3.42 -30.99 -7.43
C LYS A 286 3.57 -32.46 -7.01
N LYS A 287 4.45 -33.24 -7.64
CA LYS A 287 4.68 -34.64 -7.22
C LYS A 287 5.43 -34.75 -5.88
N GLN A 288 6.00 -33.66 -5.37
CA GLN A 288 6.58 -33.58 -4.02
C GLN A 288 5.70 -32.82 -3.00
N MET A 289 4.63 -32.14 -3.42
CA MET A 289 3.83 -31.25 -2.56
C MET A 289 2.43 -31.79 -2.22
N GLN A 290 2.30 -33.08 -1.94
CA GLN A 290 1.18 -33.56 -1.13
C GLN A 290 1.59 -33.52 0.34
N ASN A 291 1.13 -32.47 1.03
CA ASN A 291 1.13 -32.21 2.48
C ASN A 291 1.91 -30.94 2.90
N VAL A 292 1.19 -29.81 2.99
CA VAL A 292 1.15 -28.80 4.08
C VAL A 292 0.63 -27.48 3.49
N ASP A 293 -0.53 -27.03 3.97
CA ASP A 293 -1.10 -25.68 3.76
C ASP A 293 -0.11 -24.58 4.24
N MET A 294 0.85 -24.18 3.42
CA MET A 294 1.72 -23.03 3.72
C MET A 294 1.06 -21.73 3.24
N THR A 295 0.29 -21.07 4.10
CA THR A 295 -0.16 -19.69 3.87
C THR A 295 1.04 -18.74 3.95
N THR A 296 1.26 -17.95 2.90
CA THR A 296 2.22 -16.82 2.90
C THR A 296 1.79 -15.77 3.92
N LYS A 297 2.74 -15.10 4.58
CA LYS A 297 2.49 -13.92 5.41
C LYS A 297 3.09 -12.69 4.74
N PHE A 298 2.33 -11.61 4.68
CA PHE A 298 2.82 -10.27 4.39
C PHE A 298 2.91 -9.51 5.71
N ILE A 299 4.09 -9.03 6.08
CA ILE A 299 4.34 -8.41 7.37
C ILE A 299 4.59 -6.92 7.19
N ILE A 300 3.92 -6.09 7.97
CA ILE A 300 4.21 -4.68 8.17
C ILE A 300 4.71 -4.56 9.61
N GLN A 301 6.02 -4.38 9.79
CA GLN A 301 6.67 -4.37 11.08
C GLN A 301 7.51 -3.12 11.25
N GLY A 302 7.42 -2.47 12.42
CA GLY A 302 8.23 -1.29 12.73
C GLY A 302 8.01 -0.12 11.76
N THR A 303 6.92 -0.15 10.99
CA THR A 303 6.72 0.74 9.86
C THR A 303 5.88 1.94 10.26
N GLN A 304 6.29 3.14 9.83
CA GLN A 304 5.58 4.39 10.04
C GLN A 304 4.93 4.87 8.75
N PHE A 305 3.63 5.14 8.80
CA PHE A 305 2.90 5.92 7.82
C PHE A 305 2.55 7.27 8.44
N SER A 306 2.97 8.37 7.81
CA SER A 306 2.65 9.72 8.28
C SER A 306 2.30 10.67 7.16
N ARG A 307 1.32 11.55 7.39
CA ARG A 307 0.92 12.59 6.43
C ARG A 307 0.61 12.02 5.03
N CYS A 308 0.00 10.84 4.99
CA CYS A 308 -0.45 10.24 3.73
C CYS A 308 -1.88 10.69 3.45
N ALA A 309 -2.15 11.14 2.22
CA ALA A 309 -3.45 11.55 1.76
C ALA A 309 -3.80 10.91 0.42
N SER A 310 -5.09 10.69 0.19
CA SER A 310 -5.61 10.39 -1.14
C SER A 310 -6.73 11.35 -1.51
N SER A 311 -6.86 11.68 -2.78
CA SER A 311 -8.13 12.16 -3.33
C SER A 311 -8.72 11.09 -4.24
N LEU A 312 -10.03 10.88 -4.18
CA LEU A 312 -10.67 9.83 -4.97
C LEU A 312 -10.46 10.09 -6.47
N ASN A 313 -9.95 9.10 -7.22
CA ASN A 313 -10.08 9.09 -8.68
C ASN A 313 -11.52 8.65 -9.00
N ILE A 314 -12.28 9.58 -9.54
CA ILE A 314 -13.73 9.60 -9.80
C ILE A 314 -14.20 8.42 -10.68
N VAL A 315 -13.30 7.78 -11.44
CA VAL A 315 -13.67 6.83 -12.50
C VAL A 315 -13.94 5.39 -12.01
N ASP A 316 -13.39 4.94 -10.87
CA ASP A 316 -13.51 3.54 -10.43
C ASP A 316 -14.46 3.34 -9.24
N GLN A 317 -15.74 3.10 -9.58
CA GLN A 317 -16.85 2.86 -8.67
C GLN A 317 -16.73 1.58 -7.81
N GLN A 318 -15.81 0.66 -8.13
CA GLN A 318 -15.68 -0.63 -7.45
C GLN A 318 -14.63 -0.66 -6.34
N THR A 319 -13.78 0.35 -6.25
CA THR A 319 -12.69 0.33 -5.28
C THR A 319 -13.18 0.68 -3.87
N LYS A 320 -12.92 -0.20 -2.91
CA LYS A 320 -13.13 0.04 -1.46
C LYS A 320 -11.91 0.76 -0.84
N GLY A 321 -11.17 1.50 -1.68
CA GLY A 321 -9.74 1.86 -1.55
C GLY A 321 -9.34 2.53 -0.24
N GLY A 322 -8.03 2.73 -0.06
CA GLY A 322 -7.40 3.29 1.14
C GLY A 322 -5.88 3.32 1.05
N LEU A 323 -5.22 3.65 2.15
CA LEU A 323 -3.76 3.56 2.27
C LEU A 323 -3.27 2.17 1.88
N ILE A 324 -3.98 1.11 2.32
CA ILE A 324 -3.71 -0.28 1.97
C ILE A 324 -5.01 -0.96 1.52
N HIS A 325 -5.00 -1.48 0.30
CA HIS A 325 -6.07 -2.30 -0.26
C HIS A 325 -5.59 -3.72 -0.51
N MET A 326 -6.17 -4.70 0.19
CA MET A 326 -5.75 -6.10 0.12
C MET A 326 -6.94 -7.02 -0.20
N ASN A 327 -6.85 -7.80 -1.30
CA ASN A 327 -7.82 -8.84 -1.66
C ASN A 327 -7.12 -10.21 -1.73
N ASN A 328 -7.45 -11.12 -0.80
CA ASN A 328 -6.68 -12.36 -0.64
C ASN A 328 -7.51 -13.62 -0.32
N LYS A 329 -6.94 -14.77 -0.67
CA LYS A 329 -7.44 -16.12 -0.35
C LYS A 329 -6.43 -16.94 0.45
N LYS A 330 -5.13 -16.66 0.30
CA LYS A 330 -4.07 -17.48 0.90
C LYS A 330 -3.08 -16.72 1.75
N VAL A 331 -2.96 -15.40 1.54
CA VAL A 331 -1.96 -14.57 2.21
C VAL A 331 -2.53 -13.92 3.45
N ARG A 332 -1.86 -14.12 4.58
CA ARG A 332 -2.19 -13.49 5.87
C ARG A 332 -1.49 -12.15 5.98
N LEU A 333 -2.12 -11.20 6.65
CA LEU A 333 -1.53 -9.89 6.96
C LEU A 333 -1.15 -9.81 8.44
N GLU A 334 0.05 -9.33 8.74
CA GLU A 334 0.44 -8.98 10.11
C GLU A 334 0.90 -7.52 10.14
N ILE A 335 0.37 -6.73 11.08
CA ILE A 335 0.78 -5.35 11.36
C ILE A 335 1.30 -5.32 12.80
N LEU A 336 2.60 -5.08 12.96
CA LEU A 336 3.31 -5.28 14.22
C LEU A 336 4.13 -4.04 14.56
N ASN A 337 4.02 -3.53 15.79
CA ASN A 337 4.85 -2.42 16.29
C ASN A 337 4.91 -1.23 15.30
N SER A 338 3.78 -0.91 14.68
CA SER A 338 3.71 0.02 13.55
C SER A 338 2.87 1.24 13.91
N GLU A 339 3.01 2.31 13.15
CA GLU A 339 2.42 3.59 13.47
C GLU A 339 1.80 4.27 12.24
N PHE A 340 0.60 4.82 12.42
CA PHE A 340 -0.14 5.58 11.42
C PHE A 340 -0.51 6.94 12.02
N ARG A 341 -0.01 8.04 11.45
CA ARG A 341 -0.21 9.40 11.99
C ARG A 341 -0.68 10.37 10.92
N ASN A 342 -1.71 11.16 11.20
CA ASN A 342 -2.18 12.23 10.30
C ASN A 342 -2.46 11.68 8.89
N ILE A 343 -3.23 10.59 8.80
CA ILE A 343 -3.58 9.94 7.53
C ILE A 343 -4.97 10.45 7.11
N ALA A 344 -5.15 10.87 5.87
CA ALA A 344 -6.43 11.38 5.38
C ALA A 344 -6.81 10.76 4.04
N MET A 345 -7.54 9.64 4.07
CA MET A 345 -7.93 8.92 2.86
C MET A 345 -9.31 9.40 2.39
N LYS A 346 -9.41 9.86 1.14
CA LYS A 346 -10.71 10.14 0.52
C LYS A 346 -11.33 8.88 -0.07
N SER A 347 -11.61 7.91 0.79
CA SER A 347 -12.11 6.59 0.41
C SER A 347 -12.96 5.97 1.51
N ARG A 348 -13.56 4.79 1.24
CA ARG A 348 -14.39 4.08 2.22
C ARG A 348 -13.60 3.68 3.47
N ASN A 349 -12.34 3.27 3.29
CA ASN A 349 -11.51 2.70 4.36
C ASN A 349 -10.07 3.21 4.28
N MET A 350 -9.36 3.26 5.41
CA MET A 350 -7.91 3.49 5.39
C MET A 350 -7.18 2.17 5.08
N ILE A 351 -7.60 1.08 5.72
CA ILE A 351 -7.11 -0.26 5.46
C ILE A 351 -8.29 -1.15 5.12
N TYR A 352 -8.24 -1.79 3.96
CA TYR A 352 -9.25 -2.75 3.53
C TYR A 352 -8.63 -4.14 3.32
N LEU A 353 -9.26 -5.16 3.91
CA LEU A 353 -8.92 -6.57 3.74
C LEU A 353 -10.15 -7.40 3.33
N GLY A 354 -10.19 -7.85 2.08
CA GLY A 354 -11.17 -8.81 1.59
C GLY A 354 -10.64 -10.25 1.65
N TRP A 355 -11.32 -11.13 2.39
CA TRP A 355 -10.98 -12.55 2.51
C TRP A 355 -11.95 -13.44 1.74
N SER A 356 -11.46 -14.22 0.78
CA SER A 356 -12.30 -15.09 -0.07
C SER A 356 -11.93 -16.58 -0.04
N ARG A 357 -11.29 -17.09 1.02
CA ARG A 357 -11.08 -18.55 1.18
C ARG A 357 -12.33 -19.24 1.70
N LYS A 358 -12.78 -20.32 1.04
CA LYS A 358 -13.81 -21.21 1.61
C LYS A 358 -13.13 -22.08 2.67
N GLU A 359 -13.56 -21.95 3.92
CA GLU A 359 -12.96 -22.66 5.04
C GLU A 359 -13.73 -23.93 5.39
N THR A 360 -13.02 -24.88 5.98
CA THR A 360 -13.63 -26.05 6.62
C THR A 360 -13.42 -25.90 8.13
N VAL A 361 -14.43 -26.28 8.92
CA VAL A 361 -14.47 -26.10 10.39
C VAL A 361 -13.22 -26.65 11.12
N GLN A 362 -12.51 -27.59 10.51
CA GLN A 362 -11.32 -28.23 11.09
C GLN A 362 -10.04 -27.39 11.01
N ASN A 363 -9.96 -26.39 10.13
CA ASN A 363 -8.74 -25.61 9.89
C ASN A 363 -8.98 -24.09 9.98
N PRO A 364 -9.29 -23.53 11.17
CA PRO A 364 -9.40 -22.08 11.36
C PRO A 364 -8.05 -21.41 11.06
N ILE A 365 -8.07 -20.33 10.30
CA ILE A 365 -6.87 -19.57 9.93
C ILE A 365 -6.95 -18.18 10.54
N ASN A 366 -5.89 -17.75 11.22
CA ASN A 366 -5.73 -16.34 11.55
C ASN A 366 -5.29 -15.59 10.28
N ILE A 367 -6.16 -14.72 9.78
CA ILE A 367 -6.00 -14.00 8.51
C ILE A 367 -5.38 -12.61 8.69
N LEU A 368 -5.56 -12.02 9.86
CA LEU A 368 -5.09 -10.69 10.21
C LEU A 368 -4.66 -10.65 11.68
N ARG A 369 -3.44 -10.19 11.91
CA ARG A 369 -2.92 -9.92 13.24
C ARG A 369 -2.45 -8.47 13.35
N ILE A 370 -3.00 -7.73 14.30
CA ILE A 370 -2.56 -6.36 14.63
C ILE A 370 -2.04 -6.37 16.06
N ILE A 371 -0.77 -5.99 16.27
CA ILE A 371 -0.13 -6.00 17.59
C ILE A 371 0.68 -4.73 17.80
N ASN A 372 0.49 -4.07 18.96
CA ASN A 372 1.25 -2.89 19.37
C ASN A 372 1.26 -1.80 18.29
N THR A 373 0.08 -1.49 17.75
CA THR A 373 -0.05 -0.55 16.64
C THR A 373 -0.70 0.74 17.13
N ILE A 374 -0.19 1.87 16.66
CA ILE A 374 -0.70 3.20 17.00
C ILE A 374 -1.38 3.81 15.77
N LEU A 375 -2.61 4.27 15.92
CA LEU A 375 -3.35 5.08 14.96
C LEU A 375 -3.64 6.43 15.62
N LEU A 376 -3.19 7.52 15.00
CA LEU A 376 -3.37 8.88 15.51
C LEU A 376 -3.81 9.82 14.41
N ASN A 377 -4.91 10.54 14.63
CA ASN A 377 -5.42 11.53 13.68
C ASN A 377 -5.59 10.94 12.26
N CYS A 378 -6.17 9.75 12.16
CA CYS A 378 -6.41 9.09 10.87
C CYS A 378 -7.87 9.24 10.46
N SER A 379 -8.15 9.58 9.21
CA SER A 379 -9.51 9.69 8.68
C SER A 379 -9.67 8.92 7.37
N SER A 380 -10.88 8.39 7.17
CA SER A 380 -11.33 7.84 5.90
C SER A 380 -12.75 8.32 5.59
N ALA A 381 -12.91 9.08 4.51
CA ALA A 381 -14.18 9.70 4.16
C ALA A 381 -14.32 9.89 2.66
N ILE A 382 -15.46 9.51 2.09
CA ILE A 382 -15.81 9.94 0.73
C ILE A 382 -16.51 11.30 0.87
N PRO A 383 -15.99 12.38 0.26
CA PRO A 383 -16.67 13.68 0.27
C PRO A 383 -18.09 13.59 -0.31
N GLU A 384 -19.03 14.39 0.22
CA GLU A 384 -20.40 14.58 -0.30
C GLU A 384 -21.28 13.31 -0.33
N MET A 385 -20.84 12.25 0.34
CA MET A 385 -21.57 11.00 0.35
C MET A 385 -22.73 11.01 1.34
N ARG A 386 -23.92 10.67 0.84
CA ARG A 386 -25.14 10.35 1.58
C ARG A 386 -25.28 8.82 1.72
N ILE A 387 -26.03 8.33 2.71
CA ILE A 387 -26.12 6.89 3.01
C ILE A 387 -27.52 6.36 2.82
N LEU A 388 -27.59 5.13 2.32
CA LEU A 388 -28.78 4.29 2.37
C LEU A 388 -28.82 3.57 3.73
N SER A 389 -29.71 4.01 4.62
CA SER A 389 -30.00 3.33 5.90
C SER A 389 -31.17 2.37 5.71
N PRO A 390 -31.16 1.18 6.35
CA PRO A 390 -32.38 0.38 6.43
C PRO A 390 -33.49 1.15 7.18
N PRO A 391 -34.76 0.82 6.93
CA PRO A 391 -35.88 1.37 7.69
C PRO A 391 -35.66 1.06 9.17
N ALA A 392 -35.59 2.11 9.99
CA ALA A 392 -35.50 1.98 11.42
C ALA A 392 -36.82 1.43 11.95
N GLU A 393 -36.95 0.11 12.06
CA GLU A 393 -38.01 -0.49 12.87
C GLU A 393 -37.81 -0.01 14.32
N SER A 394 -38.61 0.99 14.73
CA SER A 394 -38.70 1.66 16.04
C SER A 394 -38.01 3.02 16.25
N LEU A 395 -37.64 3.79 15.22
CA LEU A 395 -37.45 5.23 15.44
C LEU A 395 -38.82 5.92 15.54
N ASN A 396 -39.03 6.72 16.59
CA ASN A 396 -40.25 7.49 16.83
C ASN A 396 -40.79 8.13 15.55
N SER A 397 -42.12 8.15 15.40
CA SER A 397 -42.87 8.72 14.26
C SER A 397 -42.54 10.16 13.88
N LYS A 398 -41.70 10.87 14.65
CA LYS A 398 -41.16 12.20 14.34
C LYS A 398 -39.93 12.18 13.41
N LEU A 399 -39.25 11.05 13.26
CA LEU A 399 -38.08 10.90 12.36
C LEU A 399 -38.46 10.38 10.97
N GLN A 400 -39.74 10.01 10.75
CA GLN A 400 -40.24 9.59 9.43
C GLN A 400 -40.29 10.75 8.42
N ASN A 401 -40.24 12.01 8.89
CA ASN A 401 -40.19 13.19 8.01
C ASN A 401 -38.78 13.56 7.55
N PHE A 402 -37.74 12.87 8.03
CA PHE A 402 -36.42 12.96 7.41
C PHE A 402 -36.34 11.89 6.32
N ASN A 403 -36.38 12.31 5.06
CA ASN A 403 -36.24 11.43 3.90
C ASN A 403 -34.82 10.81 3.85
N PHE A 404 -34.58 9.80 4.68
CA PHE A 404 -33.56 8.80 4.40
C PHE A 404 -34.09 7.95 3.26
N ALA A 405 -33.37 7.85 2.14
CA ALA A 405 -33.77 6.97 1.05
C ALA A 405 -33.84 5.52 1.57
N THR A 406 -35.05 5.04 1.83
CA THR A 406 -35.35 3.68 2.25
C THR A 406 -35.26 2.73 1.05
N GLU A 407 -34.97 1.45 1.31
CA GLU A 407 -34.80 0.42 0.26
C GLU A 407 -36.00 0.29 -0.72
N GLU A 408 -37.18 0.80 -0.37
CA GLU A 408 -38.36 0.77 -1.24
C GLU A 408 -38.38 1.84 -2.36
N ASN A 409 -37.55 2.89 -2.27
CA ASN A 409 -37.48 3.97 -3.28
C ASN A 409 -36.46 3.69 -4.42
N ILE A 410 -35.94 2.46 -4.52
CA ILE A 410 -34.78 2.11 -5.38
C ILE A 410 -35.11 2.05 -6.89
N ALA A 411 -36.36 2.26 -7.32
CA ALA A 411 -36.71 2.02 -8.72
C ALA A 411 -36.07 2.99 -9.73
N ASP A 412 -35.60 4.19 -9.35
CA ASP A 412 -35.06 5.17 -10.31
C ASP A 412 -33.88 6.03 -9.82
N VAL A 413 -33.14 5.63 -8.76
CA VAL A 413 -31.93 6.38 -8.35
C VAL A 413 -30.74 5.94 -9.22
N THR A 414 -30.44 6.73 -10.25
CA THR A 414 -29.23 6.57 -11.06
C THR A 414 -28.01 6.94 -10.23
N ASN A 415 -27.26 5.92 -9.77
CA ASN A 415 -25.93 6.08 -9.19
C ASN A 415 -24.92 6.47 -10.28
N GLU A 416 -24.97 7.71 -10.75
CA GLU A 416 -23.85 8.30 -11.48
C GLU A 416 -22.86 8.82 -10.44
N LEU A 417 -22.04 7.89 -9.94
CA LEU A 417 -20.91 8.21 -9.08
C LEU A 417 -19.96 9.14 -9.86
N TYR A 418 -20.10 10.43 -9.58
CA TYR A 418 -19.14 11.52 -9.78
C TYR A 418 -18.94 12.01 -11.24
N ASP A 419 -19.79 12.90 -11.75
CA ASP A 419 -19.37 13.86 -12.80
C ASP A 419 -20.18 15.19 -12.83
N ASP A 420 -21.24 15.31 -12.03
CA ASP A 420 -22.21 16.41 -12.13
C ASP A 420 -22.55 17.13 -10.81
N GLY A 421 -21.91 16.74 -9.69
CA GLY A 421 -22.26 17.25 -8.36
C GLY A 421 -23.49 16.59 -7.74
N ALA A 422 -23.96 15.46 -8.28
CA ALA A 422 -25.03 14.67 -7.69
C ALA A 422 -24.62 14.00 -6.37
N SER A 423 -25.59 13.86 -5.47
CA SER A 423 -25.41 13.19 -4.18
C SER A 423 -25.07 11.71 -4.37
N ILE A 424 -23.99 11.25 -3.71
CA ILE A 424 -23.57 9.84 -3.78
C ILE A 424 -24.24 9.04 -2.68
N PHE A 425 -24.93 7.96 -3.04
CA PHE A 425 -25.53 7.03 -2.08
C PHE A 425 -24.73 5.73 -1.98
N ASP A 426 -24.32 5.34 -0.76
CA ASP A 426 -23.70 4.04 -0.50
C ASP A 426 -24.22 3.39 0.78
N ASN A 427 -23.88 2.11 0.94
CA ASN A 427 -24.28 1.29 2.06
C ASN A 427 -23.29 1.43 3.23
N LEU A 428 -23.80 1.84 4.39
CA LEU A 428 -23.05 2.02 5.65
C LEU A 428 -22.17 0.81 6.01
N TYR A 429 -22.61 -0.40 5.67
CA TYR A 429 -21.96 -1.65 6.04
C TYR A 429 -20.67 -1.97 5.27
N ARG A 430 -20.18 -1.03 4.46
CA ARG A 430 -18.93 -1.15 3.69
C ARG A 430 -17.82 -0.21 4.19
N TYR A 431 -18.05 0.50 5.30
CA TYR A 431 -17.18 1.54 5.83
C TYR A 431 -16.52 1.14 7.14
N GLY A 432 -15.27 1.58 7.32
CA GLY A 432 -14.54 1.54 8.56
C GLY A 432 -13.11 2.01 8.33
N LEU A 433 -12.46 2.60 9.35
CA LEU A 433 -11.05 2.99 9.22
C LEU A 433 -10.21 1.74 8.87
N ILE A 434 -10.46 0.64 9.57
CA ILE A 434 -10.05 -0.71 9.18
C ILE A 434 -11.32 -1.52 8.88
N TYR A 435 -11.49 -1.94 7.63
CA TYR A 435 -12.63 -2.77 7.20
C TYR A 435 -12.17 -4.13 6.69
N ILE A 436 -12.74 -5.19 7.27
CA ILE A 436 -12.42 -6.57 6.92
C ILE A 436 -13.72 -7.33 6.64
N ASP A 437 -13.80 -7.97 5.47
CA ASP A 437 -14.97 -8.78 5.12
C ASP A 437 -14.66 -10.16 4.54
N ASN A 438 -15.53 -11.11 4.90
CA ASN A 438 -15.61 -12.40 4.22
C ASN A 438 -16.39 -12.23 2.90
N GLN A 439 -15.68 -12.36 1.79
CA GLN A 439 -16.23 -12.23 0.45
C GLN A 439 -17.05 -13.47 0.00
N ASN A 440 -16.93 -14.60 0.70
CA ASN A 440 -17.73 -15.80 0.43
C ASN A 440 -19.07 -15.82 1.17
N PHE A 441 -19.40 -14.76 1.90
CA PHE A 441 -20.53 -14.73 2.83
C PHE A 441 -21.90 -15.01 2.16
N LYS A 442 -22.02 -14.83 0.84
CA LYS A 442 -23.28 -15.11 0.10
C LYS A 442 -23.64 -16.60 0.03
N ASP A 443 -22.67 -17.51 0.19
CA ASP A 443 -22.87 -18.95 -0.10
C ASP A 443 -23.33 -19.78 1.11
N SER A 444 -23.26 -19.25 2.34
CA SER A 444 -23.73 -19.94 3.56
C SER A 444 -23.92 -18.94 4.70
N GLN A 445 -25.06 -18.95 5.38
CA GLN A 445 -25.35 -18.17 6.60
C GLN A 445 -24.45 -18.53 7.82
N ILE A 446 -23.27 -19.10 7.59
CA ILE A 446 -22.37 -19.61 8.62
C ILE A 446 -21.21 -18.62 8.75
N ILE A 447 -21.03 -18.07 9.95
CA ILE A 447 -19.88 -17.24 10.32
C ILE A 447 -18.59 -17.99 10.02
N SER A 448 -17.64 -17.35 9.34
CA SER A 448 -16.36 -18.00 9.03
C SER A 448 -15.55 -18.28 10.29
N THR A 449 -14.88 -19.43 10.30
CA THR A 449 -13.91 -19.79 11.35
C THR A 449 -12.60 -19.01 11.26
N SER A 450 -12.42 -18.17 10.24
CA SER A 450 -11.27 -17.30 10.08
C SER A 450 -11.19 -16.33 11.25
N LYS A 451 -9.99 -16.18 11.81
CA LYS A 451 -9.75 -15.35 12.98
C LYS A 451 -9.04 -14.05 12.60
N ILE A 452 -9.45 -12.98 13.26
CA ILE A 452 -8.78 -11.69 13.32
C ILE A 452 -8.35 -11.48 14.76
N ASP A 453 -7.05 -11.30 15.00
CA ASP A 453 -6.50 -11.04 16.33
C ASP A 453 -5.97 -9.60 16.39
N VAL A 454 -6.56 -8.77 17.26
CA VAL A 454 -6.13 -7.39 17.51
C VAL A 454 -5.75 -7.26 18.98
N MET A 455 -4.49 -6.87 19.24
CA MET A 455 -3.93 -6.75 20.58
C MET A 455 -3.17 -5.44 20.72
N SER A 456 -3.40 -4.70 21.81
CA SER A 456 -2.66 -3.47 22.11
C SER A 456 -2.71 -2.45 20.96
N LEU A 457 -3.87 -2.33 20.30
CA LEU A 457 -4.14 -1.27 19.34
C LEU A 457 -4.47 0.00 20.12
N PHE A 458 -3.76 1.09 19.85
CA PHE A 458 -4.09 2.42 20.36
C PHE A 458 -4.61 3.29 19.22
N ALA A 459 -5.86 3.72 19.28
CA ALA A 459 -6.46 4.61 18.30
C ALA A 459 -6.99 5.88 18.98
N ALA A 460 -6.50 7.05 18.58
CA ALA A 460 -6.98 8.34 19.11
C ALA A 460 -7.14 9.40 18.01
N GLY A 461 -8.28 10.12 18.03
CA GLY A 461 -8.63 11.08 16.98
C GLY A 461 -8.78 10.42 15.61
N CYS A 462 -9.14 9.14 15.58
CA CYS A 462 -9.20 8.31 14.38
C CYS A 462 -10.65 8.00 13.99
N HIS A 463 -10.97 8.15 12.70
CA HIS A 463 -12.35 8.27 12.26
C HIS A 463 -12.62 7.70 10.87
N CYS A 464 -13.85 7.28 10.65
CA CYS A 464 -14.39 6.99 9.33
C CYS A 464 -15.72 7.74 9.19
N ALA A 465 -15.94 8.46 8.08
CA ALA A 465 -17.12 9.32 7.90
C ALA A 465 -18.44 8.59 8.01
N VAL A 466 -18.47 7.27 7.84
CA VAL A 466 -19.71 6.49 7.72
C VAL A 466 -19.59 5.15 8.48
N GLY A 467 -18.59 5.03 9.34
CA GLY A 467 -18.24 3.74 9.90
C GLY A 467 -17.55 3.84 11.24
N SER A 468 -16.83 2.77 11.54
CA SER A 468 -16.21 2.57 12.84
C SER A 468 -14.69 2.56 12.73
N ALA A 469 -13.99 2.61 13.86
CA ALA A 469 -12.54 2.40 13.86
C ALA A 469 -12.20 0.98 13.35
N LEU A 470 -13.06 0.00 13.64
CA LEU A 470 -12.92 -1.39 13.21
C LEU A 470 -14.27 -1.98 12.79
N SER A 471 -14.42 -2.23 11.49
CA SER A 471 -15.62 -2.84 10.90
C SER A 471 -15.31 -4.25 10.40
N ILE A 472 -16.01 -5.26 10.91
CA ILE A 472 -15.78 -6.68 10.56
C ILE A 472 -17.09 -7.35 10.15
N LYS A 473 -17.04 -8.11 9.05
CA LYS A 473 -18.19 -8.85 8.52
C LYS A 473 -17.91 -10.33 8.26
N GLY A 474 -18.71 -11.22 8.87
CA GLY A 474 -18.75 -12.66 8.54
C GLY A 474 -17.54 -13.47 9.03
N LEU A 475 -16.86 -13.02 10.09
CA LEU A 475 -15.56 -13.54 10.56
C LEU A 475 -15.56 -13.71 12.10
N THR A 476 -14.46 -14.21 12.67
CA THR A 476 -14.26 -14.29 14.13
C THR A 476 -13.23 -13.26 14.60
N LEU A 477 -13.57 -12.43 15.60
CA LEU A 477 -12.70 -11.39 16.17
C LEU A 477 -12.26 -11.76 17.60
N LYS A 478 -10.96 -11.58 17.88
CA LYS A 478 -10.43 -11.44 19.24
C LYS A 478 -9.78 -10.07 19.39
N LEU A 479 -10.31 -9.24 20.28
CA LEU A 479 -9.81 -7.91 20.60
C LEU A 479 -9.38 -7.85 22.07
N THR A 480 -8.11 -7.54 22.31
CA THR A 480 -7.51 -7.56 23.65
C THR A 480 -6.69 -6.31 23.92
N GLU A 481 -6.70 -5.80 25.16
CA GLU A 481 -5.77 -4.76 25.64
C GLU A 481 -5.72 -3.49 24.76
N SER A 482 -6.80 -3.17 24.06
CA SER A 482 -6.84 -2.10 23.06
C SER A 482 -7.54 -0.85 23.58
N VAL A 483 -7.10 0.31 23.11
CA VAL A 483 -7.52 1.62 23.59
C VAL A 483 -8.07 2.44 22.41
N PHE A 484 -9.30 2.90 22.53
CA PHE A 484 -9.97 3.76 21.56
C PHE A 484 -10.42 5.04 22.25
N ILE A 485 -9.92 6.18 21.79
CA ILE A 485 -10.18 7.49 22.40
C ILE A 485 -10.69 8.47 21.36
N ASP A 486 -11.80 9.13 21.70
CA ASP A 486 -12.41 10.20 20.95
C ASP A 486 -12.62 9.80 19.48
N PRO A 487 -13.55 8.87 19.16
CA PRO A 487 -14.13 8.75 17.82
C PRO A 487 -14.91 10.04 17.47
N LEU A 488 -15.29 10.24 16.21
CA LEU A 488 -15.95 11.46 15.73
C LEU A 488 -17.28 11.64 16.48
N CYS A 489 -17.83 12.85 16.39
CA CYS A 489 -18.90 13.38 17.25
C CYS A 489 -20.09 12.43 17.52
N TYR A 490 -20.45 11.55 16.58
CA TYR A 490 -21.43 10.49 16.72
C TYR A 490 -20.97 9.28 15.87
N GLY A 491 -21.38 8.04 16.21
CA GLY A 491 -21.07 6.82 15.45
C GLY A 491 -20.68 5.62 16.32
N ASN A 492 -20.42 4.47 15.69
CA ASN A 492 -19.96 3.26 16.39
C ASN A 492 -18.42 3.20 16.43
N ILE A 493 -17.80 2.88 17.56
CA ILE A 493 -16.33 2.68 17.59
C ILE A 493 -15.95 1.36 16.93
N ILE A 494 -16.74 0.31 17.17
CA ILE A 494 -16.58 -1.00 16.55
C ILE A 494 -17.90 -1.44 15.94
N TYR A 495 -17.85 -1.90 14.70
CA TYR A 495 -19.00 -2.45 13.99
C TYR A 495 -18.77 -3.92 13.64
N LEU A 496 -19.62 -4.80 14.17
CA LEU A 496 -19.54 -6.24 13.98
C LEU A 496 -20.82 -6.73 13.31
N ASN A 497 -20.71 -7.32 12.13
CA ASN A 497 -21.86 -7.90 11.43
C ASN A 497 -21.63 -9.38 11.19
N GLN A 498 -22.53 -10.23 11.72
CA GLN A 498 -22.44 -11.69 11.61
C GLN A 498 -21.05 -12.17 12.00
N THR A 499 -20.56 -11.65 13.12
CA THR A 499 -19.18 -11.80 13.57
C THR A 499 -19.18 -12.34 14.99
N GLN A 500 -18.49 -13.46 15.20
CA GLN A 500 -18.27 -13.99 16.54
C GLN A 500 -17.11 -13.24 17.18
N SER A 501 -17.33 -12.58 18.32
CA SER A 501 -16.31 -11.72 18.93
C SER A 501 -15.99 -12.07 20.38
N THR A 502 -14.76 -11.75 20.80
CA THR A 502 -14.33 -11.71 22.20
C THR A 502 -13.56 -10.42 22.42
N ILE A 503 -14.03 -9.58 23.33
CA ILE A 503 -13.42 -8.29 23.68
C ILE A 503 -13.04 -8.33 25.16
N THR A 504 -11.75 -8.18 25.46
CA THR A 504 -11.23 -8.24 26.85
C THR A 504 -10.23 -7.13 27.11
N ASP A 505 -10.26 -6.56 28.32
CA ASP A 505 -9.29 -5.57 28.79
C ASP A 505 -9.13 -4.35 27.86
N CYS A 506 -10.21 -3.94 27.19
CA CYS A 506 -10.21 -2.80 26.27
C CYS A 506 -10.77 -1.54 26.94
N TYR A 507 -10.26 -0.38 26.54
CA TYR A 507 -10.73 0.93 27.00
C TYR A 507 -11.36 1.70 25.83
N PHE A 508 -12.56 2.24 26.06
CA PHE A 508 -13.29 3.04 25.09
C PHE A 508 -13.67 4.37 25.73
N LYS A 509 -13.30 5.47 25.07
CA LYS A 509 -13.69 6.83 25.43
C LYS A 509 -14.32 7.50 24.22
N GLY A 510 -15.59 7.86 24.34
CA GLY A 510 -16.32 8.65 23.34
C GLY A 510 -15.90 10.12 23.34
N TYR A 511 -16.37 10.87 22.33
CA TYR A 511 -16.18 12.33 22.26
C TYR A 511 -16.75 13.03 23.49
N ASN A 512 -16.01 14.02 24.02
CA ASN A 512 -16.45 14.82 25.16
C ASN A 512 -17.37 15.96 24.67
N GLY A 513 -18.59 15.61 24.27
CA GLY A 513 -19.61 16.53 23.82
C GLY A 513 -20.91 16.37 24.58
N THR A 514 -21.78 17.37 24.50
CA THR A 514 -23.14 17.27 25.01
C THR A 514 -23.89 16.27 24.13
N TYR A 515 -24.42 15.20 24.73
CA TYR A 515 -25.34 14.32 24.02
C TYR A 515 -26.59 15.12 23.62
N VAL A 516 -26.86 15.19 22.32
CA VAL A 516 -28.11 15.74 21.79
C VAL A 516 -28.96 14.56 21.35
N ASP A 517 -30.07 14.34 22.04
CA ASP A 517 -31.05 13.36 21.58
C ASP A 517 -31.65 13.88 20.28
N PHE A 518 -31.58 13.09 19.20
CA PHE A 518 -32.18 13.42 17.91
C PHE A 518 -33.68 13.74 18.05
N ALA A 519 -34.37 13.14 19.03
CA ALA A 519 -35.77 13.43 19.31
C ALA A 519 -36.03 14.83 19.91
N THR A 520 -34.98 15.54 20.33
CA THR A 520 -35.03 16.87 20.95
C THR A 520 -34.56 18.00 20.05
N ILE A 521 -34.07 17.68 18.85
CA ILE A 521 -33.76 18.68 17.83
C ILE A 521 -35.09 19.25 17.35
N PRO A 522 -35.31 20.58 17.45
CA PRO A 522 -36.53 21.19 16.95
C PRO A 522 -36.59 20.93 15.44
N VAL A 523 -37.55 20.12 15.02
CA VAL A 523 -38.02 20.14 13.65
C VAL A 523 -38.64 21.54 13.49
N ILE A 524 -38.19 22.29 12.50
CA ILE A 524 -38.95 23.46 12.05
C ILE A 524 -40.23 22.83 11.50
N ASP A 525 -41.27 22.76 12.33
CA ASP A 525 -42.61 22.46 11.85
C ASP A 525 -42.93 23.63 10.90
N GLU A 526 -43.13 23.34 9.62
CA GLU A 526 -43.83 24.27 8.75
C GLU A 526 -45.22 24.41 9.39
N ASP A 527 -45.41 25.49 10.15
CA ASP A 527 -46.71 25.81 10.73
C ASP A 527 -47.70 25.93 9.55
N ASP A 528 -48.64 24.98 9.48
CA ASP A 528 -49.85 24.96 8.65
C ASP A 528 -50.81 26.10 9.07
N ASP A 529 -50.31 27.31 9.29
CA ASP A 529 -51.13 28.50 9.45
C ASP A 529 -51.20 29.19 8.07
N GLU A 530 -52.26 28.83 7.34
CA GLU A 530 -52.77 29.61 6.22
C GLU A 530 -52.94 31.09 6.65
N GLU A 531 -52.50 31.99 5.76
CA GLU A 531 -52.66 33.46 5.79
C GLU A 531 -51.47 34.28 6.34
N GLU A 532 -50.40 34.38 5.56
CA GLU A 532 -49.90 35.67 5.00
C GLU A 532 -48.77 35.39 3.99
N GLU A 533 -48.98 35.78 2.72
CA GLU A 533 -47.95 35.77 1.68
C GLU A 533 -46.85 36.80 2.00
N GLU A 534 -45.83 36.41 2.77
CA GLU A 534 -44.50 37.01 2.66
C GLU A 534 -43.52 35.96 2.14
N GLN A 535 -42.89 36.28 1.00
CA GLN A 535 -41.85 35.49 0.34
C GLN A 535 -40.72 35.15 1.33
N ILE A 536 -40.70 33.90 1.79
CA ILE A 536 -39.49 33.26 2.28
C ILE A 536 -39.12 32.23 1.23
N ASP A 537 -38.04 32.53 0.51
CA ASP A 537 -37.44 31.68 -0.50
C ASP A 537 -37.08 30.29 0.08
N ASP A 538 -37.65 29.25 -0.51
CA ASP A 538 -36.99 27.98 -0.82
C ASP A 538 -36.03 27.42 0.27
N VAL A 539 -36.56 27.09 1.46
CA VAL A 539 -35.82 26.24 2.42
C VAL A 539 -35.86 24.80 1.90
N THR A 540 -34.96 24.49 0.99
CA THR A 540 -34.77 23.14 0.44
C THR A 540 -34.37 22.15 1.55
N GLU A 541 -34.81 20.88 1.47
CA GLU A 541 -34.49 19.78 2.42
C GLU A 541 -32.99 19.68 2.75
N ASP A 542 -32.13 20.12 1.82
CA ASP A 542 -30.68 20.16 1.95
C ASP A 542 -30.19 21.13 3.05
N ILE A 543 -30.87 22.27 3.23
CA ILE A 543 -30.51 23.28 4.24
C ILE A 543 -30.77 22.74 5.66
N VAL A 544 -31.89 22.02 5.84
CA VAL A 544 -32.27 21.42 7.13
C VAL A 544 -31.30 20.30 7.53
N GLN A 545 -30.83 19.49 6.57
CA GLN A 545 -29.81 18.46 6.84
C GLN A 545 -28.45 19.07 7.21
N GLU A 546 -28.01 20.12 6.51
CA GLU A 546 -26.75 20.80 6.83
C GLU A 546 -26.79 21.44 8.22
N GLU A 547 -27.89 22.10 8.62
CA GLU A 547 -28.02 22.69 9.95
C GLU A 547 -28.00 21.64 11.07
N ILE A 548 -28.66 20.50 10.88
CA ILE A 548 -28.66 19.40 11.86
C ILE A 548 -27.28 18.76 11.97
N ILE A 549 -26.60 18.52 10.85
CA ILE A 549 -25.23 17.97 10.85
C ILE A 549 -24.25 18.95 11.50
N ASN A 550 -24.40 20.25 11.26
CA ASN A 550 -23.64 21.30 11.93
C ASN A 550 -23.90 21.33 13.45
N VAL A 551 -25.11 20.98 13.92
CA VAL A 551 -25.40 20.85 15.36
C VAL A 551 -24.77 19.57 15.95
N LEU A 552 -24.76 18.47 15.21
CA LEU A 552 -24.29 17.16 15.71
C LEU A 552 -22.77 16.99 15.64
N CYS A 553 -22.10 17.54 14.62
CA CYS A 553 -20.64 17.62 14.54
C CYS A 553 -20.16 18.97 14.00
N PRO A 554 -20.26 20.04 14.80
CA PRO A 554 -19.91 21.41 14.38
C PRO A 554 -18.47 21.55 13.91
N SER A 555 -17.58 20.64 14.31
CA SER A 555 -16.17 20.65 13.91
C SER A 555 -15.90 19.95 12.57
N ASN A 556 -16.84 19.15 12.05
CA ASN A 556 -16.62 18.26 10.91
C ASN A 556 -17.94 17.92 10.19
N PRO A 557 -18.65 18.92 9.61
CA PRO A 557 -19.98 18.73 9.04
C PRO A 557 -20.00 17.90 7.75
N SER A 558 -18.85 17.67 7.12
CA SER A 558 -18.71 16.78 5.96
C SER A 558 -18.65 15.29 6.35
N PHE A 559 -18.68 14.97 7.64
CA PHE A 559 -18.64 13.61 8.15
C PHE A 559 -20.02 13.24 8.69
N TYR A 560 -20.69 12.32 8.00
CA TYR A 560 -21.95 11.76 8.46
C TYR A 560 -21.74 10.92 9.73
N SER A 561 -22.80 10.62 10.45
CA SER A 561 -22.79 9.43 11.31
C SER A 561 -24.21 8.89 11.52
N SER A 562 -24.29 7.58 11.75
CA SER A 562 -25.56 6.86 11.91
C SER A 562 -26.35 7.35 13.13
N ALA A 563 -27.68 7.38 13.00
CA ALA A 563 -28.60 7.64 14.13
C ALA A 563 -28.46 6.61 15.26
N GLN A 564 -27.98 5.40 14.96
CA GLN A 564 -27.61 4.39 15.95
C GLN A 564 -26.17 4.59 16.41
N HIS A 565 -25.98 4.90 17.70
CA HIS A 565 -24.68 5.15 18.32
C HIS A 565 -24.44 4.18 19.47
N SER A 566 -23.29 3.52 19.47
CA SER A 566 -22.86 2.62 20.53
C SER A 566 -21.34 2.52 20.55
N LEU A 567 -20.76 2.13 21.68
CA LEU A 567 -19.31 1.83 21.69
C LEU A 567 -19.02 0.61 20.78
N VAL A 568 -19.89 -0.40 20.83
CA VAL A 568 -19.79 -1.61 20.01
C VAL A 568 -21.18 -1.98 19.49
N PHE A 569 -21.34 -2.01 18.17
CA PHE A 569 -22.53 -2.53 17.51
C PHE A 569 -22.28 -3.96 17.05
N SER A 570 -23.22 -4.86 17.32
CA SER A 570 -23.16 -6.26 16.88
C SER A 570 -24.49 -6.72 16.33
N SER A 571 -24.54 -7.10 15.05
CA SER A 571 -25.70 -7.74 14.42
C SER A 571 -25.44 -9.22 14.18
N GLY A 572 -26.46 -10.06 14.46
CA GLY A 572 -26.42 -11.52 14.39
C GLY A 572 -26.57 -12.09 12.99
#